data_AF-A0A953C3F6-F1
#
_entry.id   AF-A0A953C3F6-F1
#
_cell.length_a   1.000
_cell.length_b   1.000
_cell.length_c   1.000
_cell.angle_alpha   90.00
_cell.angle_beta   90.00
_cell.angle_gamma   90.00
#
_symmetry.space_group_name_H-M   'P 1'
#
loop_
_entity.id
_entity.type
_entity.pdbx_description
1 polymer ?
#
loop_
_entity_poly.entity_id
_entity_poly.type
_entity_poly.pdbx_seq_one_letter_code
_entity_poly.pdbx_strand_id
1 'polypeptide(L)' 'MPKLTLQQRLVDALVATGHGTIVQSRSRKYITLERPDGSFFYVGKAGALRFGKTVTDSMAAPDDFKRRLLEETGR' A
#
# COMPACT_ATOMS: atom_id res chain seq x y z
N MET A 1 -23.74 -1.23 -3.98
CA MET A 1 -22.51 -0.44 -3.77
C MET A 1 -21.34 -1.22 -4.35
N PRO A 2 -20.44 -0.61 -5.13
CA PRO A 2 -19.25 -1.30 -5.63
C PRO A 2 -18.41 -1.77 -4.44
N LYS A 3 -18.09 -3.06 -4.39
CA LYS A 3 -17.24 -3.63 -3.35
C LYS A 3 -15.86 -2.99 -3.48
N LEU A 4 -15.39 -2.32 -2.43
CA LEU A 4 -14.04 -1.74 -2.39
C LEU A 4 -13.01 -2.80 -2.83
N THR A 5 -12.18 -2.45 -3.81
CA THR A 5 -11.14 -3.34 -4.33
C THR A 5 -10.10 -3.60 -3.26
N LEU A 6 -9.38 -4.73 -3.35
CA LEU A 6 -8.31 -5.05 -2.41
C LEU A 6 -7.22 -3.96 -2.41
N GLN A 7 -6.93 -3.39 -3.57
CA GLN A 7 -6.03 -2.24 -3.71
C GLN A 7 -6.50 -1.06 -2.86
N GLN A 8 -7.79 -0.67 -2.99
CA GLN A 8 -8.32 0.47 -2.25
C GLN A 8 -8.29 0.22 -0.75
N ARG A 9 -8.69 -0.98 -0.30
CA ARG A 9 -8.65 -1.36 1.12
C ARG A 9 -7.24 -1.27 1.71
N LEU A 10 -6.22 -1.71 0.96
CA LEU A 10 -4.83 -1.62 1.41
C LEU A 10 -4.35 -0.16 1.46
N VAL A 11 -4.70 0.65 0.47
CA VAL A 11 -4.36 2.08 0.46
C VAL A 11 -5.00 2.79 1.65
N ASP A 12 -6.30 2.59 1.85
CA ASP A 12 -7.05 3.19 2.96
C ASP A 12 -6.46 2.76 4.31
N ALA A 13 -6.13 1.48 4.45
CA ALA A 13 -5.49 0.95 5.65
C ALA A 13 -4.10 1.56 5.92
N LEU A 14 -3.26 1.71 4.89
CA LEU A 14 -1.94 2.34 5.04
C LEU A 14 -2.05 3.81 5.45
N VAL A 15 -3.06 4.52 4.95
CA VAL A 15 -3.33 5.91 5.33
C VAL A 15 -3.89 6.00 6.75
N ALA A 16 -4.89 5.18 7.08
CA ALA A 16 -5.56 5.17 8.37
C ALA A 16 -4.61 4.80 9.53
N THR A 17 -3.69 3.88 9.29
CA THR A 17 -2.65 3.46 10.27
C THR A 17 -1.43 4.38 10.29
N GLY A 18 -1.43 5.47 9.52
CA GLY A 18 -0.31 6.43 9.47
C GLY A 18 0.98 5.85 8.88
N HIS A 19 0.90 4.72 8.16
CA HIS A 19 2.07 4.07 7.57
C HIS A 19 2.56 4.78 6.31
N GLY A 20 1.69 5.52 5.62
CA GLY A 20 2.11 6.39 4.54
C GLY A 20 1.04 7.33 4.00
N THR A 21 1.48 8.31 3.22
CA THR A 21 0.62 9.32 2.58
C THR A 21 0.60 9.12 1.09
N ILE A 22 -0.57 9.18 0.46
CA ILE A 22 -0.70 9.01 -1.00
C ILE A 22 0.08 10.12 -1.71
N VAL A 23 0.97 9.72 -2.62
CA VAL A 23 1.73 10.64 -3.47
C VAL A 23 1.49 10.35 -4.94
N GLN A 24 1.74 11.34 -5.79
CA GLN A 24 1.60 11.17 -7.23
C GLN A 24 2.59 10.12 -7.73
N SER A 25 2.05 8.98 -8.18
CA SER A 25 2.85 7.90 -8.73
C SER A 25 3.36 8.26 -10.12
N ARG A 26 4.66 8.01 -10.37
CA ARG A 26 5.24 8.08 -11.73
C ARG A 26 4.77 6.94 -12.63
N SER A 27 4.14 5.91 -12.08
CA SER A 27 3.66 4.73 -12.79
C SER A 27 2.15 4.55 -12.61
N ARG A 28 1.45 4.28 -13.71
CA ARG A 28 0.01 3.94 -13.68
C ARG A 28 -0.28 2.55 -13.11
N LYS A 29 0.76 1.72 -12.91
CA LYS A 29 0.62 0.34 -12.41
C LYS A 29 0.38 0.28 -10.89
N TYR A 30 0.81 1.31 -10.16
CA TYR A 30 0.81 1.32 -8.70
C TYR A 30 0.25 2.62 -8.17
N ILE A 31 -0.49 2.51 -7.06
CA ILE A 31 -0.70 3.63 -6.15
C ILE A 31 0.54 3.69 -5.25
N THR A 32 1.14 4.87 -5.16
CA THR A 32 2.36 5.07 -4.37
C THR A 32 2.00 5.83 -3.10
N LEU A 33 2.50 5.35 -1.96
CA LEU A 33 2.43 6.06 -0.70
C LEU A 33 3.83 6.32 -0.17
N GLU A 34 4.12 7.54 0.25
CA GLU A 34 5.37 7.90 0.91
C GLU A 34 5.28 7.56 2.39
N ARG A 35 6.34 6.95 2.91
CA ARG A 35 6.49 6.57 4.32
C ARG A 35 7.28 7.67 5.06
N PRO A 36 7.12 7.80 6.38
CA PRO A 36 7.87 8.78 7.17
C PRO A 36 9.40 8.63 7.11
N ASP A 37 9.89 7.43 6.77
CA ASP A 37 11.31 7.12 6.62
C ASP A 37 11.89 7.51 5.24
N GLY A 38 11.08 8.13 4.37
CA GLY A 38 11.47 8.52 3.01
C GLY A 38 11.50 7.36 2.01
N SER A 39 11.02 6.17 2.39
CA SER A 39 10.75 5.06 1.46
C SER A 39 9.29 5.08 0.99
N PHE A 40 8.93 4.20 0.06
CA PHE A 40 7.60 4.17 -0.55
C PHE A 40 6.95 2.81 -0.41
N PHE A 41 5.62 2.82 -0.25
CA PHE A 41 4.75 1.67 -0.52
C PHE A 41 4.23 1.76 -1.96
N TYR A 42 4.22 0.62 -2.65
CA TYR A 42 3.64 0.47 -3.98
C TYR A 42 2.52 -0.56 -3.92
N VAL A 43 1.28 -0.11 -4.13
CA VAL A 43 0.08 -0.95 -4.11
C VAL A 43 -0.41 -1.19 -5.53
N GLY A 44 -0.26 -2.42 -5.99
CA GLY A 44 -0.75 -2.88 -7.30
C GLY A 44 -2.24 -3.21 -7.29
N LYS A 45 -2.83 -3.22 -8.48
CA LYS A 45 -4.28 -3.43 -8.70
C LYS A 45 -4.83 -4.72 -8.08
N ALA A 46 -4.05 -5.80 -8.08
CA ALA A 46 -4.43 -7.09 -7.53
C ALA A 46 -4.15 -7.24 -6.01
N GLY A 47 -3.84 -6.14 -5.30
CA GLY A 47 -3.44 -6.19 -3.89
C GLY A 47 -1.98 -6.59 -3.66
N ALA A 48 -1.16 -6.52 -4.70
CA ALA A 48 0.28 -6.66 -4.56
C ALA A 48 0.83 -5.46 -3.78
N LEU A 49 1.31 -5.69 -2.57
CA LEU A 49 1.94 -4.67 -1.75
C LEU A 49 3.45 -4.85 -1.78
N ARG A 50 4.18 -3.78 -2.08
CA ARG A 50 5.65 -3.73 -2.09
C ARG A 50 6.13 -2.51 -1.32
N PHE A 51 7.35 -2.56 -0.80
CA PHE A 51 7.97 -1.43 -0.11
C PHE A 51 9.45 -1.28 -0.50
N GLY A 52 9.93 -0.04 -0.64
CA GLY A 52 11.32 0.26 -0.99
C GLY A 52 11.51 1.72 -1.43
N LYS A 53 12.76 2.12 -1.73
CA LYS A 53 13.06 3.49 -2.21
C LYS A 53 12.63 3.72 -3.66
N THR A 54 12.63 2.66 -4.47
CA THR A 54 12.20 2.69 -5.86
C THR A 54 11.39 1.44 -6.16
N VAL A 55 10.62 1.44 -7.26
CA VAL A 55 9.85 0.26 -7.67
C VAL A 55 10.77 -0.93 -7.96
N THR A 56 11.93 -0.69 -8.58
CA THR A 56 12.91 -1.73 -8.92
C THR A 56 13.63 -2.29 -7.70
N ASP A 57 13.90 -1.44 -6.71
CA ASP A 57 14.54 -1.80 -5.44
C ASP A 57 13.50 -2.03 -4.32
N SER A 58 12.28 -2.44 -4.72
CA SER A 58 11.21 -2.74 -3.77
C SER A 58 11.11 -4.23 -3.53
N MET A 59 10.83 -4.61 -2.29
CA MET A 59 10.53 -5.98 -1.89
C MET A 59 9.04 -6.15 -1.70
N ALA A 60 8.54 -7.38 -1.92
CA ALA A 60 7.16 -7.70 -1.60
C ALA A 60 6.94 -7.62 -0.09
N ALA A 61 5.87 -6.98 0.34
CA ALA A 61 5.46 -7.01 1.73
C ALA A 61 5.12 -8.45 2.14
N PRO A 62 5.55 -8.92 3.32
CA PRO A 62 5.13 -10.20 3.86
C PRO A 62 3.60 -10.31 3.88
N ASP A 63 3.07 -11.50 3.65
CA ASP A 63 1.61 -11.71 3.62
C ASP A 63 0.98 -11.45 5.00
N ASP A 64 1.68 -11.76 6.09
CA ASP A 64 1.24 -11.44 7.45
C ASP A 64 1.07 -9.93 7.68
N PHE A 65 1.95 -9.11 7.09
CA PHE A 65 1.84 -7.65 7.19
C PHE A 65 0.54 -7.16 6.51
N LYS A 66 0.24 -7.66 5.31
CA LYS A 66 -1.01 -7.34 4.61
C LYS A 66 -2.23 -7.79 5.41
N ARG A 67 -2.16 -8.98 6.03
CA ARG A 67 -3.27 -9.53 6.83
C ARG A 67 -3.55 -8.66 8.05
N ARG A 68 -2.52 -8.34 8.85
CA ARG A 68 -2.65 -7.46 10.02
C ARG A 68 -3.20 -6.09 9.65
N LEU A 69 -2.67 -5.50 8.59
CA LEU A 69 -3.11 -4.20 8.10
C LEU A 69 -4.61 -4.17 7.74
N LEU A 70 -5.11 -5.24 7.11
CA LEU A 70 -6.54 -5.37 6.77
C LEU A 70 -7.42 -5.73 7.99
N GLU A 71 -6.88 -6.48 8.97
CA GLU A 71 -7.57 -6.81 10.22
C GLU A 71 -7.73 -5.58 11.12
N GLU A 72 -6.70 -4.74 11.25
CA GLU A 72 -6.72 -3.52 12.07
C GLU A 72 -7.68 -2.46 11.53
N THR A 73 -7.85 -2.38 10.21
CA THR A 73 -8.71 -1.38 9.56
C THR A 73 -10.12 -1.91 9.25
N GLY A 74 -10.33 -3.23 9.41
CA GLY A 74 -11.61 -3.90 9.15
C GLY A 74 -12.53 -4.02 10.37
N ARG A 75 -12.11 -3.50 11.53
CA ARG A 75 -12.87 -3.45 12.79
C ARG A 75 -13.58 -2.11 12.94
#